data_AF-A0A9N9R0V2-F1
#
_entry.id   AF-A0A9N9R0V2-F1
#
_cell.length_a   1.000
_cell.length_b   1.000
_cell.length_c   1.000
_cell.angle_alpha   90.00
_cell.angle_beta   90.00
_cell.angle_gamma   90.00
#
_symmetry.space_group_name_H-M   'P 1'
#
loop_
_entity.id
_entity.type
_entity.pdbx_description
1 polymer ?
#
loop_
_entity_poly.entity_id
_entity_poly.type
_entity_poly.pdbx_seq_one_letter_code
_entity_poly.pdbx_strand_id
1 'polypeptide(L)'
;MVVNHRMTAILLLCIVCVVKCCDVDDVAVYKVKMKMLWSEERFPKDYPTNRPKAQWSPVFGQSHNTSYALYRVGDVARPTVRAFSQFGKIDELVQEGENDPKVYDQFSTPAIGAGIGERENVVLIDGGHTLVSLICHLIPSPDWFVGVDSVDLCVDFSWVDQITLDLEPLDGGAASGLTFTAPRWETVPPEPVTKHKPRNPDHPASGFYYPTLRELPTIAKVEFAKVKEYSSKEINELARKDMLIKLKLKDAHKGFHTDIHDVDDDDDSQELEAATKNNVERLMELEEEPFGTPKANQADNNVIVVTKAPTTTSTTEKEFDSELKNMDEVVLAVAKGRRFGLGKHLPRHFRSRLHHAVNRIQPDDCMVSEWSDWTPCSTTCGFGDKYRSRKVIREKRGDGRNCPPLVDREHCGNVNSCNHMDYFEW
;
A
#
# COMPACT_ATOMS: atom_id res chain seq x y z
N MET A 1 67.01 17.13 -32.93
CA MET A 1 66.35 15.82 -32.78
C MET A 1 64.86 16.06 -32.59
N VAL A 2 64.02 15.31 -33.28
CA VAL A 2 62.55 15.45 -33.19
C VAL A 2 62.05 14.64 -32.00
N VAL A 3 61.25 15.26 -31.12
CA VAL A 3 60.48 14.52 -30.10
C VAL A 3 59.02 14.95 -30.21
N ASN A 4 58.22 14.05 -30.77
CA ASN A 4 56.76 14.17 -30.82
C ASN A 4 56.18 13.76 -29.46
N HIS A 5 55.41 14.64 -28.82
CA HIS A 5 54.42 14.23 -27.83
C HIS A 5 53.03 14.70 -28.26
N ARG A 6 52.24 13.73 -28.74
CA ARG A 6 50.83 13.92 -29.05
C ARG A 6 50.06 14.05 -27.74
N MET A 7 49.36 15.15 -27.54
CA MET A 7 48.35 15.24 -26.48
C MET A 7 47.13 14.38 -26.86
N THR A 8 46.97 13.23 -26.22
CA THR A 8 45.71 12.49 -26.23
C THR A 8 44.85 12.96 -25.07
N ALA A 9 43.89 13.85 -25.34
CA ALA A 9 42.86 14.21 -24.38
C ALA A 9 41.90 13.03 -24.22
N ILE A 10 42.01 12.29 -23.10
CA ILE A 10 41.03 11.28 -22.72
C ILE A 10 39.82 12.03 -22.16
N LEU A 11 38.79 12.18 -22.98
CA LEU A 11 37.50 12.71 -22.56
C LEU A 11 36.83 11.64 -21.68
N LEU A 12 37.09 11.70 -20.37
CA LEU A 12 36.39 10.91 -19.36
C LEU A 12 34.93 11.40 -19.31
N LEU A 13 34.13 10.82 -20.20
CA LEU A 13 32.69 10.91 -20.17
C LEU A 13 32.23 10.19 -18.91
N CYS A 14 32.12 10.93 -17.80
CA CYS A 14 31.42 10.49 -16.62
C CYS A 14 29.94 10.32 -17.00
N ILE A 15 29.64 9.18 -17.63
CA ILE A 15 28.33 8.58 -17.56
C ILE A 15 28.14 8.31 -16.07
N VAL A 16 27.47 9.24 -15.41
CA VAL A 16 26.78 8.94 -14.16
C VAL A 16 25.77 7.89 -14.55
N CYS A 17 26.15 6.63 -14.34
CA CYS A 17 25.18 5.54 -14.22
C CYS A 17 24.34 5.88 -13.00
N VAL A 18 23.32 6.71 -13.22
CA VAL A 18 22.07 6.60 -12.50
C VAL A 18 21.65 5.17 -12.74
N VAL A 19 21.94 4.32 -11.76
CA VAL A 19 21.41 2.96 -11.70
C VAL A 19 19.91 3.15 -11.67
N LYS A 20 19.29 3.06 -12.85
CA LYS A 20 17.84 2.99 -12.92
C LYS A 20 17.47 1.75 -12.13
N CYS A 21 16.61 1.94 -11.14
CA CYS A 21 16.05 0.81 -10.42
C CYS A 21 15.09 0.04 -11.35
N CYS A 22 14.33 -0.89 -10.78
CA CYS A 22 13.07 -1.33 -11.38
C CYS A 22 12.23 -0.09 -11.76
N ASP A 23 11.41 -0.16 -12.81
CA ASP A 23 10.75 1.05 -13.31
C ASP A 23 9.95 1.72 -12.18
N VAL A 24 10.06 3.05 -12.08
CA VAL A 24 9.43 3.82 -11.00
C VAL A 24 7.90 3.71 -11.08
N ASP A 25 7.41 3.42 -12.28
CA ASP A 25 6.02 3.17 -12.63
C ASP A 25 5.57 1.71 -12.38
N ASP A 26 6.45 0.80 -11.97
CA ASP A 26 6.12 -0.60 -11.65
C ASP A 26 6.00 -0.81 -10.13
N VAL A 27 4.94 -1.53 -9.73
CA VAL A 27 4.64 -1.86 -8.32
C VAL A 27 4.61 -3.36 -8.14
N ALA A 28 5.44 -3.86 -7.22
CA ALA A 28 5.49 -5.25 -6.83
C ALA A 28 4.82 -5.48 -5.47
N VAL A 29 4.14 -6.61 -5.35
CA VAL A 29 3.41 -7.04 -4.16
C VAL A 29 4.09 -8.28 -3.60
N TYR A 30 4.65 -8.17 -2.40
CA TYR A 30 5.42 -9.24 -1.76
C TYR A 30 4.72 -9.79 -0.54
N LYS A 31 4.57 -11.11 -0.46
CA LYS A 31 4.19 -11.80 0.77
C LYS A 31 5.43 -11.91 1.66
N VAL A 32 5.35 -11.32 2.85
CA VAL A 32 6.39 -11.40 3.87
C VAL A 32 5.97 -12.46 4.88
N LYS A 33 6.68 -13.57 4.94
CA LYS A 33 6.43 -14.67 5.86
C LYS A 33 7.54 -14.75 6.90
N MET A 34 7.18 -14.57 8.17
CA MET A 34 8.04 -14.70 9.33
C MET A 34 7.85 -16.07 9.97
N LYS A 35 8.93 -16.84 10.09
CA LYS A 35 8.95 -18.14 10.76
C LYS A 35 9.87 -18.08 11.98
N MET A 36 9.27 -18.12 13.16
CA MET A 36 10.00 -18.10 14.42
C MET A 36 10.43 -19.52 14.81
N LEU A 37 11.69 -19.66 15.22
CA LEU A 37 12.38 -20.92 15.50
C LEU A 37 13.03 -20.93 16.90
N TRP A 38 12.59 -20.05 17.80
CA TRP A 38 13.07 -20.02 19.18
C TRP A 38 12.39 -21.15 19.96
N SER A 39 13.14 -22.23 20.20
CA SER A 39 12.70 -23.39 20.95
C SER A 39 13.71 -23.78 22.01
N GLU A 40 13.26 -24.47 23.05
CA GLU A 40 14.12 -25.03 24.10
C GLU A 40 15.15 -26.04 23.54
N GLU A 41 14.81 -26.76 22.47
CA GLU A 41 15.75 -27.67 21.78
C GLU A 41 16.91 -26.92 21.11
N ARG A 42 16.63 -25.78 20.46
CA ARG A 42 17.65 -24.98 19.74
C ARG A 42 18.40 -24.02 20.66
N PHE A 43 17.72 -23.51 21.68
CA PHE A 43 18.22 -22.55 22.66
C PHE A 43 17.87 -23.04 24.07
N PRO A 44 18.52 -24.11 24.57
CA PRO A 44 18.19 -24.72 25.86
C PRO A 44 18.59 -23.89 27.07
N LYS A 45 19.46 -22.90 26.89
CA LYS A 45 19.96 -22.08 27.99
C LYS A 45 18.91 -21.06 28.42
N ASP A 46 18.52 -21.13 29.69
CA ASP A 46 17.60 -20.19 30.34
C ASP A 46 16.31 -19.91 29.56
N TYR A 47 15.84 -20.91 28.79
CA TYR A 47 14.69 -20.78 27.90
C TYR A 47 13.44 -20.37 28.69
N PRO A 48 12.81 -19.22 28.40
CA PRO A 48 11.70 -18.72 29.22
C PRO A 48 10.45 -19.61 29.13
N THR A 49 10.24 -20.48 30.10
CA THR A 49 9.04 -21.35 30.16
C THR A 49 7.85 -20.66 30.83
N ASN A 50 8.08 -19.70 31.73
CA ASN A 50 7.05 -19.11 32.58
C ASN A 50 7.30 -17.62 32.92
N ARG A 51 6.21 -16.84 33.00
CA ARG A 51 6.14 -15.46 33.53
C ARG A 51 7.15 -14.43 32.97
N PRO A 52 7.07 -14.04 31.68
CA PRO A 52 6.28 -14.65 30.61
C PRO A 52 7.03 -15.80 29.95
N LYS A 53 6.30 -16.66 29.23
CA LYS A 53 6.92 -17.66 28.34
C LYS A 53 7.54 -16.99 27.11
N ALA A 54 8.51 -17.66 26.50
CA ALA A 54 9.12 -17.29 25.24
C ALA A 54 8.05 -17.05 24.17
N GLN A 55 8.04 -15.84 23.62
CA GLN A 55 7.05 -15.33 22.68
C GLN A 55 7.62 -14.11 21.94
N TRP A 56 6.86 -13.55 21.00
CA TRP A 56 7.30 -12.45 20.15
C TRP A 56 6.30 -11.30 20.15
N SER A 57 6.80 -10.08 20.01
CA SER A 57 5.98 -8.89 19.75
C SER A 57 5.21 -9.01 18.42
N PRO A 58 4.30 -8.07 18.11
CA PRO A 58 3.94 -7.82 16.72
C PRO A 58 5.21 -7.65 15.86
N VAL A 59 5.23 -8.23 14.66
CA VAL A 59 6.25 -7.90 13.66
C VAL A 59 5.82 -6.58 13.04
N PHE A 60 6.76 -5.67 12.83
CA PHE A 60 6.55 -4.41 12.12
C PHE A 60 7.57 -4.31 10.99
N GLY A 61 7.15 -3.82 9.82
CA GLY A 61 8.05 -3.60 8.69
C GLY A 61 7.51 -2.58 7.71
N GLN A 62 8.41 -2.08 6.87
CA GLN A 62 8.16 -0.95 5.98
C GLN A 62 8.95 -1.10 4.68
N SER A 63 8.35 -0.71 3.55
CA SER A 63 9.08 -0.47 2.30
C SER A 63 9.53 0.99 2.23
N HIS A 64 10.78 1.22 1.82
CA HIS A 64 11.41 2.52 1.87
C HIS A 64 12.54 2.67 0.85
N ASN A 65 13.02 3.91 0.68
CA ASN A 65 14.17 4.20 -0.18
C ASN A 65 15.50 4.15 0.59
N THR A 66 16.61 4.26 -0.15
CA THR A 66 18.00 4.23 0.37
C THR A 66 18.34 5.34 1.37
N SER A 67 17.52 6.39 1.48
CA SER A 67 17.71 7.51 2.42
C SER A 67 17.02 7.30 3.77
N TYR A 68 16.35 6.16 3.95
CA TYR A 68 15.74 5.70 5.20
C TYR A 68 16.44 4.42 5.67
N ALA A 69 16.59 4.25 6.97
CA ALA A 69 16.97 3.00 7.60
C ALA A 69 16.11 2.84 8.86
N LEU A 70 15.45 1.68 9.03
CA LEU A 70 14.65 1.43 10.24
C LEU A 70 15.57 1.42 11.47
N TYR A 71 16.62 0.61 11.39
CA TYR A 71 17.78 0.54 12.27
C TYR A 71 18.97 0.05 11.42
N ARG A 72 20.20 0.13 11.95
CA ARG A 72 21.40 -0.43 11.29
C ARG A 72 22.35 -1.01 12.32
N VAL A 73 22.88 -2.19 12.04
CA VAL A 73 23.88 -2.83 12.91
C VAL A 73 25.18 -2.01 12.88
N GLY A 74 25.66 -1.60 14.04
CA GLY A 74 26.81 -0.70 14.19
C GLY A 74 26.44 0.78 14.39
N ASP A 75 25.18 1.16 14.17
CA ASP A 75 24.67 2.52 14.43
C ASP A 75 23.81 2.57 15.71
N VAL A 76 23.76 3.74 16.36
CA VAL A 76 22.88 3.97 17.53
C VAL A 76 21.42 4.10 17.06
N ALA A 77 20.54 3.26 17.59
CA ALA A 77 19.13 3.25 17.23
C ALA A 77 18.38 4.53 17.64
N ARG A 78 17.44 4.95 16.79
CA ARG A 78 16.52 6.07 17.07
C ARG A 78 15.71 5.83 18.36
N PRO A 79 15.26 6.88 19.08
CA PRO A 79 14.51 6.73 20.32
C PRO A 79 13.28 5.80 20.22
N THR A 80 12.51 5.93 19.12
CA THR A 80 11.35 5.10 18.78
C THR A 80 11.70 3.62 18.63
N VAL A 81 12.82 3.31 17.98
CA VAL A 81 13.35 1.95 17.83
C VAL A 81 13.86 1.40 19.16
N ARG A 82 14.51 2.22 19.99
CA ARG A 82 14.94 1.84 21.35
C ARG A 82 13.78 1.66 22.33
N ALA A 83 12.66 2.34 22.11
CA ALA A 83 11.41 2.10 22.83
C ALA A 83 10.75 0.79 22.36
N PHE A 84 10.69 0.55 21.04
CA PHE A 84 10.20 -0.71 20.50
C PHE A 84 11.04 -1.90 20.98
N SER A 85 12.37 -1.80 20.96
CA SER A 85 13.26 -2.89 21.33
C SER A 85 13.08 -3.30 22.80
N GLN A 86 12.75 -2.37 23.69
CA GLN A 86 12.46 -2.63 25.10
C GLN A 86 11.02 -3.13 25.36
N PHE A 87 10.01 -2.58 24.67
CA PHE A 87 8.60 -2.75 25.04
C PHE A 87 7.74 -3.52 24.02
N GLY A 88 8.22 -3.72 22.79
CA GLY A 88 7.50 -4.39 21.70
C GLY A 88 6.25 -3.66 21.19
N LYS A 89 6.10 -2.37 21.47
CA LYS A 89 4.95 -1.54 21.04
C LYS A 89 5.22 -0.85 19.71
N ILE A 90 4.33 -1.04 18.75
CA ILE A 90 4.50 -0.52 17.38
C ILE A 90 3.99 0.92 17.18
N ASP A 91 3.23 1.46 18.12
CA ASP A 91 2.45 2.71 17.94
C ASP A 91 3.32 3.90 17.52
N GLU A 92 4.49 4.07 18.17
CA GLU A 92 5.45 5.13 17.87
C GLU A 92 6.15 4.93 16.51
N LEU A 93 6.47 3.69 16.15
CA LEU A 93 7.11 3.36 14.86
C LEU A 93 6.15 3.57 13.68
N VAL A 94 4.89 3.19 13.85
CA VAL A 94 3.81 3.48 12.89
C VAL A 94 3.69 4.99 12.70
N GLN A 95 3.60 5.75 13.80
CA GLN A 95 3.47 7.20 13.75
C GLN A 95 4.68 7.88 13.09
N GLU A 96 5.91 7.44 13.36
CA GLU A 96 7.12 7.96 12.71
C GLU A 96 7.10 7.69 11.20
N GLY A 97 6.88 6.43 10.80
CA GLY A 97 6.87 6.04 9.39
C GLY A 97 5.74 6.67 8.58
N GLU A 98 4.56 6.87 9.16
CA GLU A 98 3.43 7.47 8.44
C GLU A 98 3.60 8.98 8.19
N ASN A 99 4.62 9.59 8.80
CA ASN A 99 5.00 10.99 8.61
C ASN A 99 6.27 11.16 7.76
N ASP A 100 6.99 10.08 7.42
CA ASP A 100 8.23 10.13 6.64
C ASP A 100 7.95 9.90 5.14
N PRO A 101 8.21 10.88 4.24
CA PRO A 101 7.98 10.73 2.80
C PRO A 101 8.92 9.70 2.13
N LYS A 102 9.93 9.18 2.85
CA LYS A 102 10.82 8.11 2.38
C LYS A 102 10.26 6.70 2.58
N VAL A 103 9.12 6.56 3.26
CA VAL A 103 8.43 5.29 3.50
C VAL A 103 7.24 5.20 2.53
N TYR A 104 7.15 4.10 1.80
CA TYR A 104 6.11 3.90 0.79
C TYR A 104 4.90 3.14 1.34
N ASP A 105 5.12 2.01 2.02
CA ASP A 105 4.08 1.19 2.63
C ASP A 105 4.56 0.61 3.97
N GLN A 106 3.62 0.22 4.81
CA GLN A 106 3.90 -0.32 6.14
C GLN A 106 3.01 -1.51 6.44
N PHE A 107 3.60 -2.55 7.03
CA PHE A 107 2.91 -3.76 7.40
C PHE A 107 3.19 -4.17 8.85
N SER A 108 2.23 -4.84 9.46
CA SER A 108 2.36 -5.37 10.82
C SER A 108 1.59 -6.66 11.03
N THR A 109 2.19 -7.65 11.70
CA THR A 109 1.51 -8.91 12.04
C THR A 109 1.10 -8.92 13.51
N PRO A 110 0.00 -9.59 13.88
CA PRO A 110 -0.29 -9.88 15.29
C PRO A 110 0.87 -10.62 15.97
N ALA A 111 1.03 -10.38 17.27
CA ALA A 111 2.02 -11.04 18.13
C ALA A 111 1.94 -12.58 18.06
N ILE A 112 3.04 -13.25 18.42
CA ILE A 112 3.15 -14.71 18.45
C ILE A 112 3.36 -15.13 19.89
N GLY A 113 2.31 -15.65 20.55
CA GLY A 113 2.31 -16.06 21.96
C GLY A 113 3.11 -17.33 22.29
N ALA A 114 4.14 -17.66 21.50
CA ALA A 114 5.02 -18.82 21.67
C ALA A 114 6.34 -18.57 20.90
N GLY A 115 7.45 -19.17 21.35
CA GLY A 115 8.76 -19.02 20.72
C GLY A 115 8.85 -19.59 19.29
N ILE A 116 8.06 -20.62 19.00
CA ILE A 116 7.84 -21.16 17.65
C ILE A 116 6.49 -20.66 17.13
N GLY A 117 6.45 -20.22 15.87
CA GLY A 117 5.21 -19.88 15.18
C GLY A 117 5.46 -19.25 13.82
N GLU A 118 4.41 -19.13 13.02
CA GLU A 118 4.46 -18.46 11.72
C GLU A 118 3.47 -17.30 11.67
N ARG A 119 3.86 -16.22 10.98
CA ARG A 119 3.03 -15.08 10.62
C ARG A 119 3.33 -14.67 9.19
N GLU A 120 2.34 -14.13 8.53
CA GLU A 120 2.50 -13.57 7.20
C GLU A 120 1.73 -12.25 7.08
N ASN A 121 2.21 -11.39 6.19
CA ASN A 121 1.59 -10.17 5.76
C ASN A 121 1.99 -9.91 4.29
N VAL A 122 1.51 -8.83 3.70
CA VAL A 122 1.89 -8.36 2.37
C VAL A 122 2.42 -6.93 2.47
N VAL A 123 3.51 -6.64 1.75
CA VAL A 123 4.07 -5.30 1.58
C VAL A 123 4.02 -4.88 0.12
N LEU A 124 3.70 -3.61 -0.12
CA LEU A 124 3.74 -2.98 -1.43
C LEU A 124 5.10 -2.31 -1.62
N ILE A 125 5.67 -2.43 -2.82
CA ILE A 125 6.99 -1.89 -3.16
C ILE A 125 6.90 -1.23 -4.54
N ASP A 126 7.46 -0.03 -4.70
CA ASP A 126 7.57 0.68 -5.98
C ASP A 126 9.05 0.81 -6.39
N GLY A 127 9.32 1.14 -7.67
CA GLY A 127 10.70 1.34 -8.16
C GLY A 127 11.47 2.51 -7.53
N GLY A 128 10.85 3.31 -6.65
CA GLY A 128 11.51 4.34 -5.83
C GLY A 128 11.88 3.89 -4.41
N HIS A 129 11.26 2.81 -3.92
CA HIS A 129 11.31 2.37 -2.52
C HIS A 129 11.52 0.85 -2.43
N THR A 130 12.55 0.33 -3.10
CA THR A 130 12.78 -1.11 -3.29
C THR A 130 13.30 -1.85 -2.06
N LEU A 131 13.68 -1.12 -1.01
CA LEU A 131 14.21 -1.69 0.23
C LEU A 131 13.08 -2.03 1.20
N VAL A 132 13.19 -3.18 1.87
CA VAL A 132 12.32 -3.53 3.00
C VAL A 132 13.13 -3.73 4.27
N SER A 133 12.70 -3.08 5.34
CA SER A 133 13.18 -3.32 6.71
C SER A 133 12.05 -3.86 7.58
N LEU A 134 12.38 -4.69 8.56
CA LEU A 134 11.44 -5.18 9.56
C LEU A 134 12.10 -5.42 10.91
N ILE A 135 11.29 -5.42 11.97
CA ILE A 135 11.72 -5.58 13.36
C ILE A 135 10.68 -6.36 14.18
N CYS A 136 11.14 -7.20 15.10
CA CYS A 136 10.30 -8.00 16.00
C CYS A 136 11.03 -8.28 17.32
N HIS A 137 10.48 -7.83 18.45
CA HIS A 137 11.10 -7.92 19.78
C HIS A 137 10.90 -9.32 20.40
N LEU A 138 11.97 -9.83 21.03
CA LEU A 138 11.95 -11.08 21.81
C LEU A 138 11.30 -10.83 23.17
N ILE A 139 10.32 -11.64 23.55
CA ILE A 139 9.68 -11.53 24.86
C ILE A 139 9.85 -12.85 25.64
N PRO A 140 10.37 -12.82 26.88
CA PRO A 140 11.00 -11.69 27.54
C PRO A 140 12.43 -11.45 27.02
N SER A 141 12.82 -10.17 26.94
CA SER A 141 14.22 -9.74 26.83
C SER A 141 14.36 -8.31 27.38
N PRO A 142 15.58 -7.82 27.65
CA PRO A 142 15.82 -6.44 28.08
C PRO A 142 15.46 -5.45 26.96
N ASP A 143 16.08 -5.65 25.79
CA ASP A 143 15.89 -4.84 24.59
C ASP A 143 16.18 -5.62 23.28
N TRP A 144 16.12 -6.96 23.31
CA TRP A 144 16.55 -7.79 22.18
C TRP A 144 15.47 -7.97 21.12
N PHE A 145 15.89 -8.08 19.86
CA PHE A 145 14.99 -8.23 18.73
C PHE A 145 15.60 -9.07 17.59
N VAL A 146 14.78 -9.43 16.60
CA VAL A 146 15.22 -9.91 15.28
C VAL A 146 14.69 -8.96 14.22
N GLY A 147 15.34 -8.91 13.07
CA GLY A 147 14.85 -8.10 11.97
C GLY A 147 15.72 -8.17 10.73
N VAL A 148 15.34 -7.33 9.76
CA VAL A 148 16.09 -7.06 8.53
C VAL A 148 16.29 -5.55 8.40
N ASP A 149 17.51 -5.14 8.05
CA ASP A 149 17.85 -3.77 7.61
C ASP A 149 17.98 -3.78 6.08
N SER A 150 17.18 -2.95 5.41
CA SER A 150 17.39 -2.50 4.03
C SER A 150 17.63 -3.61 2.99
N VAL A 151 16.81 -4.66 2.95
CA VAL A 151 16.91 -5.69 1.90
C VAL A 151 16.29 -5.19 0.62
N ASP A 152 17.11 -5.10 -0.43
CA ASP A 152 16.66 -4.73 -1.77
C ASP A 152 15.97 -5.91 -2.45
N LEU A 153 14.73 -5.69 -2.88
CA LEU A 153 13.93 -6.66 -3.62
C LEU A 153 13.90 -6.36 -5.13
N CYS A 154 14.61 -5.32 -5.57
CA CYS A 154 14.92 -5.10 -6.97
C CYS A 154 16.41 -5.34 -7.22
N VAL A 155 16.75 -6.31 -8.07
CA VAL A 155 18.14 -6.63 -8.45
C VAL A 155 18.23 -6.74 -9.96
N ASP A 156 19.25 -6.13 -10.56
CA ASP A 156 19.51 -6.14 -12.01
C ASP A 156 18.28 -5.80 -12.86
N PHE A 157 17.59 -4.71 -12.49
CA PHE A 157 16.36 -4.21 -13.13
C PHE A 157 15.15 -5.17 -13.06
N SER A 158 15.18 -6.15 -12.15
CA SER A 158 14.13 -7.17 -12.00
C SER A 158 13.71 -7.36 -10.54
N TRP A 159 12.42 -7.63 -10.33
CA TRP A 159 11.88 -7.93 -9.00
C TRP A 159 12.16 -9.39 -8.62
N VAL A 160 12.83 -9.60 -7.48
CA VAL A 160 13.22 -10.93 -6.96
C VAL A 160 11.98 -11.81 -6.72
N ASP A 161 11.89 -12.98 -7.37
CA ASP A 161 10.71 -13.84 -7.22
C ASP A 161 10.54 -14.40 -5.79
N GLN A 162 11.64 -14.83 -5.16
CA GLN A 162 11.64 -15.34 -3.78
C GLN A 162 13.03 -15.19 -3.15
N ILE A 163 13.09 -14.75 -1.89
CA ILE A 163 14.31 -14.74 -1.07
C ILE A 163 13.99 -15.12 0.38
N THR A 164 14.84 -15.96 0.97
CA THR A 164 14.74 -16.37 2.37
C THR A 164 16.02 -15.97 3.10
N LEU A 165 15.86 -15.33 4.25
CA LEU A 165 16.95 -14.83 5.08
C LEU A 165 16.85 -15.41 6.48
N ASP A 166 18.00 -15.86 6.98
CA ASP A 166 18.14 -16.41 8.32
C ASP A 166 18.45 -15.28 9.30
N LEU A 167 17.66 -15.19 10.37
CA LEU A 167 17.72 -14.11 11.34
C LEU A 167 18.48 -14.54 12.60
N GLU A 168 19.29 -13.61 13.09
CA GLU A 168 20.08 -13.70 14.32
C GLU A 168 19.49 -12.77 15.39
N PRO A 169 19.64 -13.08 16.68
CA PRO A 169 19.25 -12.15 17.74
C PRO A 169 20.17 -10.91 17.76
N LEU A 170 19.54 -9.73 17.83
CA LEU A 170 20.15 -8.42 17.88
C LEU A 170 19.93 -7.79 19.26
N ASP A 171 20.92 -7.03 19.71
CA ASP A 171 20.88 -6.18 20.89
C ASP A 171 20.57 -4.74 20.47
N GLY A 172 19.70 -4.05 21.21
CA GLY A 172 19.23 -2.71 20.86
C GLY A 172 20.10 -1.56 21.37
N GLY A 173 21.08 -1.84 22.23
CA GLY A 173 21.90 -0.80 22.88
C GLY A 173 21.08 0.15 23.76
N ALA A 174 19.90 -0.29 24.21
CA ALA A 174 18.91 0.48 24.94
C ALA A 174 18.74 0.02 26.39
N ALA A 175 18.97 -1.26 26.70
CA ALA A 175 18.95 -1.77 28.07
C ALA A 175 20.03 -2.84 28.36
N SER A 176 20.88 -2.60 29.36
CA SER A 176 22.09 -3.39 29.67
C SER A 176 21.81 -4.73 30.39
N GLY A 177 20.71 -5.41 30.10
CA GLY A 177 20.35 -6.69 30.71
C GLY A 177 21.08 -7.88 30.06
N LEU A 178 21.55 -8.83 30.86
CA LEU A 178 22.27 -10.02 30.34
C LEU A 178 21.39 -11.26 30.14
N THR A 179 20.30 -11.42 30.91
CA THR A 179 19.37 -12.56 30.79
C THR A 179 18.05 -12.14 30.14
N PHE A 180 17.33 -13.11 29.56
CA PHE A 180 15.98 -12.89 29.01
C PHE A 180 15.03 -12.18 29.99
N THR A 181 15.15 -12.46 31.29
CA THR A 181 14.29 -11.92 32.35
C THR A 181 14.96 -10.85 33.21
N ALA A 182 16.10 -10.29 32.78
CA ALA A 182 16.77 -9.22 33.50
C ALA A 182 15.87 -7.97 33.61
N PRO A 183 15.97 -7.19 34.71
CA PRO A 183 15.36 -5.87 34.77
C PRO A 183 15.86 -4.99 33.63
N ARG A 184 14.98 -4.17 33.06
CA ARG A 184 15.37 -3.16 32.07
C ARG A 184 16.11 -2.02 32.77
N TRP A 185 17.43 -2.00 32.65
CA TRP A 185 18.29 -0.90 33.07
C TRP A 185 18.73 -0.15 31.83
N GLU A 186 18.27 1.09 31.67
CA GLU A 186 18.57 1.92 30.48
C GLU A 186 20.07 2.09 30.28
N THR A 187 20.55 1.82 29.06
CA THR A 187 21.95 1.98 28.69
C THR A 187 22.25 3.46 28.44
N VAL A 188 23.14 4.05 29.25
CA VAL A 188 23.50 5.48 29.19
C VAL A 188 25.02 5.64 29.13
N PRO A 189 25.58 6.20 28.04
CA PRO A 189 24.91 6.62 26.81
C PRO A 189 24.35 5.41 26.02
N PRO A 190 23.37 5.62 25.11
CA PRO A 190 22.85 4.54 24.27
C PRO A 190 23.95 3.93 23.39
N GLU A 191 23.98 2.62 23.32
CA GLU A 191 24.97 1.87 22.53
C GLU A 191 24.46 1.59 21.10
N PRO A 192 25.35 1.26 20.15
CA PRO A 192 24.96 0.83 18.81
C PRO A 192 24.21 -0.50 18.81
N VAL A 193 23.37 -0.73 17.79
CA VAL A 193 22.75 -2.05 17.58
C VAL A 193 23.84 -3.08 17.28
N THR A 194 23.89 -4.18 18.04
CA THR A 194 24.90 -5.23 17.84
C THR A 194 24.27 -6.61 17.60
N LYS A 195 25.06 -7.54 17.05
CA LYS A 195 24.67 -8.95 16.92
C LYS A 195 25.10 -9.72 18.17
N HIS A 196 24.18 -10.47 18.78
CA HIS A 196 24.53 -11.47 19.78
C HIS A 196 25.37 -12.57 19.11
N LYS A 197 26.43 -13.01 19.79
CA LYS A 197 27.28 -14.14 19.33
C LYS A 197 27.47 -15.13 20.48
N PRO A 198 27.85 -16.39 20.21
CA PRO A 198 27.98 -17.41 21.26
C PRO A 198 28.97 -17.07 22.38
N ARG A 199 29.86 -16.09 22.17
CA ARG A 199 30.85 -15.57 23.13
C ARG A 199 30.88 -14.04 23.20
N ASN A 200 29.82 -13.35 22.77
CA ASN A 200 29.72 -11.90 22.88
C ASN A 200 28.27 -11.48 23.22
N PRO A 201 28.02 -10.90 24.41
CA PRO A 201 28.99 -10.61 25.47
C PRO A 201 29.60 -11.89 26.10
N ASP A 202 30.90 -11.85 26.44
CA ASP A 202 31.63 -12.97 27.07
C ASP A 202 31.31 -13.04 28.57
N HIS A 203 30.08 -13.45 28.89
CA HIS A 203 29.63 -13.56 30.27
C HIS A 203 28.74 -14.81 30.46
N PRO A 204 29.02 -15.68 31.45
CA PRO A 204 28.26 -16.91 31.66
C PRO A 204 26.75 -16.73 31.85
N ALA A 205 26.30 -15.59 32.40
CA ALA A 205 24.88 -15.27 32.57
C ALA A 205 24.22 -14.65 31.32
N SER A 206 24.93 -14.45 30.20
CA SER A 206 24.30 -13.97 28.97
C SER A 206 23.39 -15.03 28.36
N GLY A 207 22.14 -14.67 28.03
CA GLY A 207 21.13 -15.62 27.49
C GLY A 207 21.57 -16.33 26.19
N PHE A 208 22.40 -15.68 25.39
CA PHE A 208 22.97 -16.24 24.16
C PHE A 208 24.45 -16.69 24.27
N TYR A 209 24.98 -16.81 25.49
CA TYR A 209 26.35 -17.32 25.69
C TYR A 209 26.41 -18.86 25.66
N TYR A 210 26.96 -19.39 24.55
CA TYR A 210 27.13 -20.80 24.23
C TYR A 210 28.59 -21.07 23.80
N PRO A 211 29.54 -21.25 24.74
CA PRO A 211 30.98 -21.22 24.43
C PRO A 211 31.46 -22.35 23.51
N THR A 212 30.71 -23.46 23.41
CA THR A 212 30.96 -24.60 22.52
C THR A 212 30.56 -24.36 21.07
N LEU A 213 29.63 -23.43 20.80
CA LEU A 213 29.17 -23.12 19.46
C LEU A 213 30.11 -22.11 18.77
N ARG A 214 30.25 -22.22 17.45
CA ARG A 214 30.96 -21.24 16.62
C ARG A 214 30.07 -20.04 16.30
N GLU A 215 28.83 -20.32 15.93
CA GLU A 215 27.77 -19.37 15.56
C GLU A 215 26.46 -19.81 16.23
N LEU A 216 25.52 -18.88 16.40
CA LEU A 216 24.21 -19.21 16.98
C LEU A 216 23.33 -19.93 15.93
N PRO A 217 22.45 -20.86 16.35
CA PRO A 217 21.41 -21.37 15.46
C PRO A 217 20.50 -20.24 14.96
N THR A 218 19.83 -20.46 13.83
CA THR A 218 18.83 -19.51 13.29
C THR A 218 17.66 -19.40 14.27
N ILE A 219 17.43 -18.22 14.85
CA ILE A 219 16.35 -18.00 15.82
C ILE A 219 15.00 -17.68 15.15
N ALA A 220 15.05 -17.10 13.95
CA ALA A 220 13.91 -16.91 13.06
C ALA A 220 14.38 -16.95 11.60
N LYS A 221 13.43 -17.00 10.67
CA LYS A 221 13.64 -16.82 9.24
C LYS A 221 12.59 -15.86 8.71
N VAL A 222 12.96 -15.03 7.74
CA VAL A 222 11.98 -14.31 6.91
C VAL A 222 12.08 -14.79 5.48
N GLU A 223 10.93 -14.89 4.83
CA GLU A 223 10.78 -15.22 3.42
C GLU A 223 9.98 -14.10 2.76
N PHE A 224 10.53 -13.51 1.71
CA PHE A 224 9.83 -12.59 0.82
C PHE A 224 9.53 -13.34 -0.47
N ALA A 225 8.25 -13.46 -0.83
CA ALA A 225 7.82 -14.10 -2.07
C ALA A 225 6.98 -13.12 -2.89
N LYS A 226 7.37 -12.85 -4.14
CA LYS A 226 6.65 -11.99 -5.06
C LYS A 226 5.32 -12.65 -5.43
N VAL A 227 4.22 -12.01 -5.03
CA VAL A 227 2.86 -12.49 -5.33
C VAL A 227 2.45 -12.06 -6.73
N LYS A 228 2.68 -10.78 -7.04
CA LYS A 228 2.35 -10.19 -8.33
C LYS A 228 3.12 -8.89 -8.56
N GLU A 229 3.42 -8.65 -9.81
CA GLU A 229 3.98 -7.43 -10.35
C GLU A 229 2.89 -6.71 -11.16
N TYR A 230 2.87 -5.38 -11.13
CA TYR A 230 1.92 -4.55 -11.85
C TYR A 230 2.67 -3.39 -12.50
N SER A 231 2.71 -3.35 -13.83
CA SER A 231 3.20 -2.16 -14.52
C SER A 231 2.12 -1.10 -14.66
N SER A 232 2.44 0.19 -14.53
CA SER A 232 1.48 1.28 -14.72
C SER A 232 0.74 1.22 -16.05
N LYS A 233 1.35 0.68 -17.12
CA LYS A 233 0.66 0.44 -18.40
C LYS A 233 -0.45 -0.60 -18.27
N GLU A 234 -0.18 -1.71 -17.58
CA GLU A 234 -1.16 -2.76 -17.32
C GLU A 234 -2.24 -2.32 -16.33
N ILE A 235 -1.90 -1.52 -15.31
CA ILE A 235 -2.88 -0.92 -14.39
C ILE A 235 -3.83 0.00 -15.17
N ASN A 236 -3.27 0.87 -16.02
CA ASN A 236 -4.06 1.76 -16.88
C ASN A 236 -4.89 0.99 -17.91
N GLU A 237 -4.38 -0.12 -18.47
CA GLU A 237 -5.15 -1.00 -19.35
C GLU A 237 -6.25 -1.79 -18.63
N LEU A 238 -6.01 -2.29 -17.41
CA LEU A 238 -7.03 -2.94 -16.59
C LEU A 238 -8.15 -1.95 -16.26
N ALA A 239 -7.78 -0.74 -15.82
CA ALA A 239 -8.74 0.33 -15.55
C ALA A 239 -9.50 0.73 -16.82
N ARG A 240 -8.84 0.80 -17.98
CA ARG A 240 -9.47 1.09 -19.28
C ARG A 240 -10.40 -0.04 -19.73
N LYS A 241 -10.01 -1.32 -19.56
CA LYS A 241 -10.83 -2.49 -19.88
C LYS A 241 -12.05 -2.59 -18.96
N ASP A 242 -11.89 -2.42 -17.65
CA ASP A 242 -12.99 -2.37 -16.68
C ASP A 242 -13.94 -1.20 -16.97
N MET A 243 -13.40 -0.01 -17.28
CA MET A 243 -14.21 1.13 -17.72
C MET A 243 -14.98 0.83 -19.01
N LEU A 244 -14.37 0.17 -20.00
CA LEU A 244 -15.04 -0.22 -21.25
C LEU A 244 -16.15 -1.26 -21.02
N ILE A 245 -15.92 -2.22 -20.12
CA ILE A 245 -16.91 -3.23 -19.73
C ILE A 245 -18.07 -2.57 -18.98
N LYS A 246 -17.79 -1.67 -18.03
CA LYS A 246 -18.80 -0.89 -17.29
C LYS A 246 -19.59 0.05 -18.19
N LEU A 247 -18.98 0.62 -19.23
CA LEU A 247 -19.71 1.37 -20.27
C LEU A 247 -20.64 0.45 -21.07
N LYS A 248 -20.13 -0.66 -21.63
CA LYS A 248 -20.97 -1.63 -22.38
C LYS A 248 -22.14 -2.19 -21.55
N LEU A 249 -21.92 -2.48 -20.27
CA LEU A 249 -22.98 -2.92 -19.34
C LEU A 249 -24.01 -1.82 -19.07
N LYS A 250 -23.58 -0.55 -19.03
CA LYS A 250 -24.45 0.61 -18.83
C LYS A 250 -25.24 0.97 -20.08
N ASP A 251 -24.67 0.77 -21.26
CA ASP A 251 -25.37 0.95 -22.54
C ASP A 251 -26.43 -0.15 -22.73
N ALA A 252 -26.10 -1.40 -22.35
CA ALA A 252 -27.07 -2.49 -22.28
C ALA A 252 -28.19 -2.24 -21.24
N HIS A 253 -27.89 -1.64 -20.09
CA HIS A 253 -28.90 -1.27 -19.08
C HIS A 253 -29.73 -0.04 -19.46
N LYS A 254 -29.27 0.80 -20.38
CA LYS A 254 -29.98 2.01 -20.81
C LYS A 254 -31.06 1.75 -21.85
N GLY A 255 -31.20 0.51 -22.33
CA GLY A 255 -32.25 0.16 -23.28
C GLY A 255 -32.20 0.99 -24.56
N PHE A 256 -31.00 1.23 -25.11
CA PHE A 256 -30.88 1.71 -26.48
C PHE A 256 -31.25 0.57 -27.43
N HIS A 257 -32.55 0.33 -27.52
CA HIS A 257 -33.17 -0.41 -28.60
C HIS A 257 -32.85 0.37 -29.88
N THR A 258 -31.92 -0.14 -30.68
CA THR A 258 -31.96 0.15 -32.11
C THR A 258 -33.14 -0.64 -32.64
N ASP A 259 -34.29 0.03 -32.76
CA ASP A 259 -35.49 -0.55 -33.36
C ASP A 259 -35.20 -0.88 -34.82
N ILE A 260 -34.85 -2.14 -35.06
CA ILE A 260 -34.90 -2.78 -36.36
C ILE A 260 -36.25 -3.50 -36.38
N HIS A 261 -37.15 -3.02 -37.23
CA HIS A 261 -38.38 -3.75 -37.54
C HIS A 261 -38.04 -5.08 -38.22
N ASP A 262 -38.73 -6.15 -37.82
CA ASP A 262 -38.63 -7.44 -38.49
C ASP A 262 -38.97 -7.32 -39.99
N VAL A 263 -38.02 -7.71 -40.83
CA VAL A 263 -38.22 -8.10 -42.24
C VAL A 263 -37.40 -9.37 -42.45
N ASP A 264 -37.95 -10.28 -43.24
CA ASP A 264 -37.44 -11.64 -43.46
C ASP A 264 -36.03 -11.71 -44.10
N ASP A 265 -35.49 -12.94 -44.18
CA ASP A 265 -34.18 -13.30 -44.74
C ASP A 265 -33.89 -12.77 -46.17
N ASP A 266 -32.58 -12.75 -46.47
CA ASP A 266 -31.86 -12.56 -47.76
C ASP A 266 -31.54 -11.12 -48.26
N ASP A 267 -30.25 -10.94 -48.60
CA ASP A 267 -29.57 -9.80 -49.31
C ASP A 267 -29.81 -8.37 -48.76
N ASP A 268 -28.81 -7.56 -48.42
CA ASP A 268 -27.66 -7.21 -49.27
C ASP A 268 -26.53 -6.55 -48.44
N SER A 269 -25.29 -6.67 -48.90
CA SER A 269 -24.09 -6.21 -48.21
C SER A 269 -23.59 -4.86 -48.74
N GLN A 270 -24.32 -3.75 -48.48
CA GLN A 270 -23.84 -2.43 -48.94
C GLN A 270 -24.35 -1.11 -48.31
N GLU A 271 -24.87 -1.04 -47.06
CA GLU A 271 -25.37 0.25 -46.55
C GLU A 271 -25.05 0.66 -45.08
N LEU A 272 -23.97 0.12 -44.47
CA LEU A 272 -23.54 0.52 -43.11
C LEU A 272 -22.20 1.29 -43.03
N GLU A 273 -21.73 1.89 -44.14
CA GLU A 273 -20.47 2.65 -44.18
C GLU A 273 -20.65 4.18 -44.38
N ALA A 274 -21.89 4.66 -44.50
CA ALA A 274 -22.22 6.08 -44.67
C ALA A 274 -22.51 6.84 -43.36
N ALA A 275 -23.01 6.15 -42.32
CA ALA A 275 -23.48 6.79 -41.09
C ALA A 275 -22.36 7.27 -40.13
N THR A 276 -21.15 6.71 -40.24
CA THR A 276 -20.03 6.98 -39.32
C THR A 276 -19.11 8.12 -39.75
N LYS A 277 -19.19 8.62 -41.00
CA LYS A 277 -18.36 9.74 -41.48
C LYS A 277 -18.87 11.11 -41.02
N ASN A 278 -20.18 11.35 -41.10
CA ASN A 278 -20.78 12.68 -40.82
C ASN A 278 -20.61 13.19 -39.37
N ASN A 279 -20.29 12.32 -38.41
CA ASN A 279 -20.09 12.70 -37.01
C ASN A 279 -18.63 13.01 -36.65
N VAL A 280 -17.67 12.70 -37.53
CA VAL A 280 -16.24 12.95 -37.30
C VAL A 280 -15.78 14.23 -37.97
N GLU A 281 -16.29 14.56 -39.17
CA GLU A 281 -15.94 15.81 -39.87
C GLU A 281 -16.42 17.06 -39.11
N ARG A 282 -17.55 16.99 -38.39
CA ARG A 282 -18.10 18.13 -37.63
C ARG A 282 -17.33 18.47 -36.34
N LEU A 283 -16.30 17.69 -35.97
CA LEU A 283 -15.47 17.92 -34.79
C LEU A 283 -14.05 18.42 -35.12
N MET A 284 -13.72 18.64 -36.41
CA MET A 284 -12.42 19.14 -36.87
C MET A 284 -12.45 20.58 -37.44
N GLU A 285 -13.54 21.32 -37.26
CA GLU A 285 -13.72 22.70 -37.80
C GLU A 285 -13.69 23.82 -36.73
N LEU A 286 -13.14 23.58 -35.52
CA LEU A 286 -13.13 24.59 -34.44
C LEU A 286 -11.78 24.90 -33.79
N GLU A 287 -10.67 24.38 -34.30
CA GLU A 287 -9.31 24.80 -33.88
C GLU A 287 -8.36 24.92 -35.07
N GLU A 288 -8.36 26.08 -35.75
CA GLU A 288 -7.16 26.71 -36.33
C GLU A 288 -7.47 28.12 -36.91
N GLU A 289 -6.45 29.00 -36.88
CA GLU A 289 -6.26 30.38 -37.42
C GLU A 289 -5.70 31.34 -36.32
N PRO A 290 -4.82 32.32 -36.65
CA PRO A 290 -3.48 32.30 -36.04
C PRO A 290 -3.07 33.60 -35.32
N PHE A 291 -1.89 33.54 -34.68
CA PHE A 291 -1.28 34.64 -33.92
C PHE A 291 -1.00 35.91 -34.74
N GLY A 292 -1.44 37.06 -34.22
CA GLY A 292 -1.03 38.39 -34.68
C GLY A 292 -1.05 39.42 -33.54
N THR A 293 0.01 40.23 -33.42
CA THR A 293 0.15 41.33 -32.45
C THR A 293 0.96 42.48 -33.08
N PRO A 294 1.03 43.69 -32.49
CA PRO A 294 -0.02 44.49 -31.85
C PRO A 294 -0.01 45.96 -32.36
N LYS A 295 -0.94 46.80 -31.88
CA LYS A 295 -0.72 48.27 -31.76
C LYS A 295 -1.66 48.87 -30.70
N ALA A 296 -1.19 49.89 -29.99
CA ALA A 296 -1.87 50.52 -28.87
C ALA A 296 -2.15 52.01 -29.13
N ASN A 297 -3.09 52.60 -28.39
CA ASN A 297 -3.01 53.99 -27.91
C ASN A 297 -3.98 54.25 -26.74
N GLN A 298 -3.52 55.11 -25.81
CA GLN A 298 -4.21 55.66 -24.63
C GLN A 298 -5.43 56.52 -25.02
N ALA A 299 -6.31 57.00 -24.13
CA ALA A 299 -6.35 57.10 -22.67
C ALA A 299 -7.84 56.98 -22.19
N ASP A 300 -8.26 57.02 -20.93
CA ASP A 300 -7.66 57.29 -19.60
C ASP A 300 -8.66 56.77 -18.51
N ASN A 301 -8.49 56.80 -17.18
CA ASN A 301 -7.47 57.25 -16.21
C ASN A 301 -7.63 56.41 -14.89
N ASN A 302 -6.74 56.57 -13.89
CA ASN A 302 -6.80 56.11 -12.48
C ASN A 302 -7.20 54.63 -12.23
N VAL A 303 -6.32 53.71 -11.80
CA VAL A 303 -5.42 53.76 -10.63
C VAL A 303 -4.20 52.82 -10.84
N ILE A 304 -3.05 53.11 -10.22
CA ILE A 304 -1.80 52.35 -10.34
C ILE A 304 -1.69 51.20 -9.33
N VAL A 305 -1.31 49.99 -9.76
CA VAL A 305 -0.58 49.01 -8.92
C VAL A 305 0.53 48.32 -9.72
N VAL A 306 1.72 48.23 -9.10
CA VAL A 306 2.93 47.58 -9.64
C VAL A 306 2.90 46.08 -9.37
N THR A 307 3.27 45.23 -10.34
CA THR A 307 3.38 43.78 -10.13
C THR A 307 4.84 43.28 -10.07
N LYS A 308 5.30 43.03 -8.84
CA LYS A 308 6.31 42.00 -8.53
C LYS A 308 5.86 41.25 -7.28
N ALA A 309 5.62 39.94 -7.44
CA ALA A 309 5.34 38.91 -6.43
C ALA A 309 4.21 39.16 -5.39
N PRO A 310 3.29 38.19 -5.27
CA PRO A 310 2.99 37.56 -3.98
C PRO A 310 3.31 36.06 -4.05
N THR A 311 3.93 35.42 -3.04
CA THR A 311 3.54 35.29 -1.61
C THR A 311 2.42 34.28 -1.41
N THR A 312 2.72 33.28 -0.58
CA THR A 312 1.86 32.17 -0.17
C THR A 312 0.74 32.59 0.79
N THR A 313 -0.52 32.34 0.41
CA THR A 313 -1.67 32.03 1.28
C THR A 313 -2.68 31.31 0.39
N SER A 314 -2.96 30.01 0.56
CA SER A 314 -3.88 29.48 1.58
C SER A 314 -5.24 30.18 1.58
N THR A 315 -6.18 29.65 0.79
CA THR A 315 -7.62 29.90 0.98
C THR A 315 -8.40 28.59 0.94
N THR A 316 -9.03 28.31 2.07
CA THR A 316 -10.29 27.57 2.23
C THR A 316 -10.38 26.13 1.71
N GLU A 317 -10.19 25.22 2.65
CA GLU A 317 -11.02 24.01 2.75
C GLU A 317 -12.51 24.34 2.57
N LYS A 318 -13.24 23.36 1.99
CA LYS A 318 -14.70 23.20 1.82
C LYS A 318 -15.27 23.54 0.44
N GLU A 319 -15.18 22.55 -0.45
CA GLU A 319 -16.37 21.81 -0.92
C GLU A 319 -15.92 20.60 -1.77
N PHE A 320 -16.01 19.39 -1.22
CA PHE A 320 -16.72 18.28 -1.87
C PHE A 320 -17.05 17.21 -0.83
N ASP A 321 -18.25 16.64 -0.93
CA ASP A 321 -19.06 16.29 0.24
C ASP A 321 -19.17 14.77 0.55
N SER A 322 -19.69 14.53 1.74
CA SER A 322 -19.94 13.34 2.56
C SER A 322 -20.68 12.12 1.96
N GLU A 323 -20.28 11.62 0.78
CA GLU A 323 -20.86 10.40 0.17
C GLU A 323 -19.90 9.21 -0.07
N LEU A 324 -19.31 8.69 1.02
CA LEU A 324 -18.81 7.30 1.09
C LEU A 324 -19.16 6.73 2.47
N LYS A 325 -20.36 6.12 2.57
CA LYS A 325 -20.93 5.71 3.87
C LYS A 325 -20.55 4.28 4.27
N ASN A 326 -20.00 3.47 3.35
CA ASN A 326 -19.70 2.07 3.63
C ASN A 326 -18.40 1.56 2.98
N MET A 327 -17.80 0.50 3.55
CA MET A 327 -16.50 -0.04 3.12
C MET A 327 -16.48 -0.53 1.66
N ASP A 328 -17.56 -1.14 1.18
CA ASP A 328 -17.66 -1.67 -0.17
C ASP A 328 -17.54 -0.55 -1.23
N GLU A 329 -18.06 0.66 -0.96
CA GLU A 329 -18.02 1.80 -1.89
C GLU A 329 -16.61 2.34 -2.08
N VAL A 330 -15.76 2.25 -1.05
CA VAL A 330 -14.36 2.65 -1.09
C VAL A 330 -13.54 1.70 -1.97
N VAL A 331 -13.80 0.39 -1.86
CA VAL A 331 -13.17 -0.64 -2.71
C VAL A 331 -13.60 -0.45 -4.16
N LEU A 332 -14.90 -0.21 -4.41
CA LEU A 332 -15.38 0.12 -5.75
C LEU A 332 -14.82 1.45 -6.28
N ALA A 333 -14.62 2.48 -5.45
CA ALA A 333 -14.09 3.78 -5.91
C ALA A 333 -12.63 3.68 -6.38
N VAL A 334 -11.81 2.85 -5.72
CA VAL A 334 -10.44 2.52 -6.15
C VAL A 334 -10.47 1.68 -7.43
N ALA A 335 -11.35 0.67 -7.51
CA ALA A 335 -11.54 -0.13 -8.73
C ALA A 335 -12.07 0.68 -9.93
N LYS A 336 -12.84 1.75 -9.68
CA LYS A 336 -13.47 2.61 -10.71
C LYS A 336 -12.53 3.66 -11.33
N GLY A 337 -11.23 3.65 -11.01
CA GLY A 337 -10.24 4.51 -11.69
C GLY A 337 -10.54 6.02 -11.60
N ARG A 338 -11.24 6.48 -10.56
CA ARG A 338 -11.48 7.91 -10.34
C ARG A 338 -10.13 8.62 -10.21
N ARG A 339 -9.83 9.53 -11.14
CA ARG A 339 -8.64 10.37 -11.13
C ARG A 339 -8.69 11.36 -9.98
N PHE A 340 -8.36 10.91 -8.77
CA PHE A 340 -7.57 11.75 -7.89
C PHE A 340 -6.29 12.10 -8.65
N GLY A 341 -5.86 13.35 -8.61
CA GLY A 341 -4.65 13.78 -9.31
C GLY A 341 -3.42 13.11 -8.70
N LEU A 342 -3.06 11.92 -9.19
CA LEU A 342 -1.95 11.09 -8.69
C LEU A 342 -0.58 11.63 -9.12
N GLY A 343 -0.40 12.94 -9.02
CA GLY A 343 0.90 13.58 -9.01
C GLY A 343 1.47 13.53 -7.59
N LYS A 344 2.34 12.54 -7.35
CA LYS A 344 3.20 12.38 -6.16
C LYS A 344 2.45 12.03 -4.85
N HIS A 345 2.69 10.79 -4.39
CA HIS A 345 2.16 10.11 -3.19
C HIS A 345 0.65 9.80 -3.17
N LEU A 346 0.33 8.52 -2.89
CA LEU A 346 -1.01 8.12 -2.43
C LEU A 346 -1.27 8.68 -1.02
N PRO A 347 -2.47 9.23 -0.73
CA PRO A 347 -2.79 9.67 0.63
C PRO A 347 -2.76 8.51 1.65
N ARG A 348 -2.26 8.80 2.86
CA ARG A 348 -2.10 7.87 4.00
C ARG A 348 -3.29 6.91 4.23
N HIS A 349 -4.51 7.43 4.11
CA HIS A 349 -5.73 6.62 4.29
C HIS A 349 -6.00 5.61 3.18
N PHE A 350 -5.52 5.82 1.94
CA PHE A 350 -5.65 4.83 0.86
C PHE A 350 -4.69 3.66 1.04
N ARG A 351 -3.45 3.90 1.52
CA ARG A 351 -2.45 2.85 1.79
C ARG A 351 -2.92 1.87 2.86
N SER A 352 -3.32 2.39 4.03
CA SER A 352 -3.91 1.59 5.12
C SER A 352 -5.11 0.75 4.66
N ARG A 353 -5.94 1.28 3.76
CA ARG A 353 -7.10 0.58 3.17
C ARG A 353 -6.71 -0.49 2.14
N LEU A 354 -5.70 -0.26 1.30
CA LEU A 354 -5.19 -1.28 0.37
C LEU A 354 -4.54 -2.44 1.15
N HIS A 355 -3.68 -2.12 2.12
CA HIS A 355 -3.05 -3.07 3.02
C HIS A 355 -4.10 -3.91 3.79
N HIS A 356 -5.20 -3.30 4.25
CA HIS A 356 -6.31 -4.06 4.85
C HIS A 356 -7.11 -4.93 3.87
N ALA A 357 -7.27 -4.50 2.61
CA ALA A 357 -7.98 -5.28 1.59
C ALA A 357 -7.17 -6.50 1.16
N VAL A 358 -5.87 -6.33 0.93
CA VAL A 358 -4.93 -7.39 0.52
C VAL A 358 -4.77 -8.44 1.63
N ASN A 359 -4.66 -8.02 2.89
CA ASN A 359 -4.57 -8.95 4.03
C ASN A 359 -5.88 -9.64 4.42
N ARG A 360 -7.04 -9.23 3.88
CA ARG A 360 -8.35 -9.79 4.26
C ARG A 360 -8.86 -10.93 3.42
N ILE A 361 -8.24 -11.24 2.27
CA ILE A 361 -8.71 -12.26 1.34
C ILE A 361 -7.79 -13.48 1.43
N GLN A 362 -8.21 -14.53 2.14
CA GLN A 362 -7.51 -15.81 2.05
C GLN A 362 -7.91 -16.55 0.75
N PRO A 363 -7.04 -17.42 0.20
CA PRO A 363 -7.31 -18.14 -1.04
C PRO A 363 -8.61 -18.95 -1.03
N ASP A 364 -9.08 -19.37 0.15
CA ASP A 364 -10.24 -20.23 0.35
C ASP A 364 -11.52 -19.51 0.82
N ASP A 365 -11.45 -18.21 1.10
CA ASP A 365 -12.63 -17.41 1.48
C ASP A 365 -13.62 -17.26 0.30
N CYS A 366 -14.92 -17.14 0.60
CA CYS A 366 -15.91 -16.82 -0.43
C CYS A 366 -15.70 -15.42 -1.02
N MET A 367 -15.82 -15.31 -2.35
CA MET A 367 -15.80 -14.06 -3.10
C MET A 367 -17.19 -13.77 -3.69
N VAL A 368 -17.63 -12.51 -3.60
CA VAL A 368 -18.91 -12.02 -4.12
C VAL A 368 -18.69 -10.90 -5.15
N SER A 369 -19.67 -10.65 -6.01
CA SER A 369 -19.64 -9.59 -7.01
C SER A 369 -19.80 -8.19 -6.42
N GLU A 370 -19.58 -7.17 -7.25
CA GLU A 370 -20.13 -5.84 -7.00
C GLU A 370 -21.65 -5.96 -6.73
N TRP A 371 -22.16 -5.05 -5.90
CA TRP A 371 -23.60 -4.85 -5.71
C TRP A 371 -24.24 -4.32 -7.00
N SER A 372 -25.47 -4.76 -7.27
CA SER A 372 -26.37 -4.09 -8.21
C SER A 372 -26.61 -2.64 -7.78
N ASP A 373 -27.08 -1.83 -8.71
CA ASP A 373 -27.72 -0.58 -8.35
C ASP A 373 -28.88 -0.84 -7.37
N TRP A 374 -29.21 0.19 -6.58
CA TRP A 374 -30.39 0.17 -5.73
C TRP A 374 -31.65 0.15 -6.59
N THR A 375 -32.65 -0.65 -6.19
CA THR A 375 -34.00 -0.54 -6.73
C THR A 375 -34.57 0.87 -6.47
N PRO A 376 -35.58 1.30 -7.24
CA PRO A 376 -36.45 2.39 -6.81
C PRO A 376 -36.95 2.17 -5.38
N CYS A 377 -37.25 3.27 -4.68
CA CYS A 377 -37.88 3.21 -3.38
C CYS A 377 -39.26 2.55 -3.50
N SER A 378 -39.63 1.70 -2.54
CA SER A 378 -40.92 0.98 -2.56
C SER A 378 -42.14 1.89 -2.50
N THR A 379 -41.97 3.16 -2.08
CA THR A 379 -42.99 4.19 -2.02
C THR A 379 -42.52 5.45 -2.76
N THR A 380 -43.45 6.16 -3.39
CA THR A 380 -43.21 7.42 -4.09
C THR A 380 -43.24 8.64 -3.17
N CYS A 381 -43.91 8.51 -2.02
CA CYS A 381 -43.87 9.47 -0.92
C CYS A 381 -44.01 8.74 0.43
N GLY A 382 -43.60 9.40 1.51
CA GLY A 382 -43.55 8.81 2.86
C GLY A 382 -42.28 8.01 3.08
N PHE A 383 -42.31 7.02 3.97
CA PHE A 383 -41.19 6.07 4.14
C PHE A 383 -41.37 4.85 3.23
N GLY A 384 -40.25 4.28 2.78
CA GLY A 384 -40.18 3.05 2.01
C GLY A 384 -38.84 2.35 2.18
N ASP A 385 -38.65 1.25 1.48
CA ASP A 385 -37.40 0.49 1.42
C ASP A 385 -36.89 0.45 -0.02
N LYS A 386 -35.58 0.50 -0.21
CA LYS A 386 -34.89 0.13 -1.45
C LYS A 386 -33.93 -1.03 -1.19
N TYR A 387 -33.69 -1.83 -2.21
CA TYR A 387 -32.94 -3.08 -2.14
C TYR A 387 -31.78 -3.09 -3.14
N ARG A 388 -30.71 -3.81 -2.85
CA ARG A 388 -29.66 -4.16 -3.83
C ARG A 388 -29.21 -5.59 -3.61
N SER A 389 -28.65 -6.22 -4.63
CA SER A 389 -28.24 -7.63 -4.62
C SER A 389 -26.85 -7.85 -5.21
N ARG A 390 -26.14 -8.89 -4.77
CA ARG A 390 -24.87 -9.35 -5.36
C ARG A 390 -24.84 -10.86 -5.45
N LYS A 391 -24.00 -11.40 -6.34
CA LYS A 391 -23.88 -12.84 -6.60
C LYS A 391 -22.58 -13.38 -6.00
N VAL A 392 -22.54 -14.68 -5.70
CA VAL A 392 -21.27 -15.35 -5.35
C VAL A 392 -20.47 -15.55 -6.64
N ILE A 393 -19.21 -15.10 -6.64
CA ILE A 393 -18.22 -15.36 -7.71
C ILE A 393 -17.48 -16.67 -7.42
N ARG A 394 -17.15 -16.93 -6.16
CA ARG A 394 -16.44 -18.13 -5.73
C ARG A 394 -16.95 -18.54 -4.36
N GLU A 395 -17.52 -19.73 -4.25
CA GLU A 395 -17.88 -20.33 -2.97
C GLU A 395 -16.63 -20.58 -2.11
N LYS A 396 -16.82 -20.64 -0.79
CA LYS A 396 -15.74 -20.95 0.14
C LYS A 396 -15.20 -22.38 -0.08
N ARG A 397 -13.95 -22.62 0.31
CA ARG A 397 -13.34 -23.96 0.35
C ARG A 397 -12.86 -24.28 1.76
N GLY A 398 -12.98 -25.54 2.18
CA GLY A 398 -12.59 -25.99 3.52
C GLY A 398 -13.12 -25.09 4.64
N ASP A 399 -12.21 -24.61 5.49
CA ASP A 399 -12.49 -23.74 6.64
C ASP A 399 -12.58 -22.24 6.28
N GLY A 400 -12.57 -21.88 4.99
CA GLY A 400 -12.74 -20.50 4.52
C GLY A 400 -14.06 -19.86 4.97
N ARG A 401 -14.10 -18.53 5.04
CA ARG A 401 -15.29 -17.80 5.51
C ARG A 401 -16.44 -17.89 4.51
N ASN A 402 -17.63 -18.11 5.07
CA ASN A 402 -18.90 -18.07 4.33
C ASN A 402 -19.08 -16.72 3.62
N CYS A 403 -19.85 -16.73 2.53
CA CYS A 403 -20.17 -15.52 1.79
C CYS A 403 -20.87 -14.48 2.67
N PRO A 404 -20.52 -13.18 2.56
CA PRO A 404 -21.26 -12.11 3.22
C PRO A 404 -22.67 -11.98 2.60
N PRO A 405 -23.60 -11.24 3.25
CA PRO A 405 -24.97 -11.09 2.76
C PRO A 405 -25.03 -10.68 1.28
N LEU A 406 -25.91 -11.35 0.54
CA LEU A 406 -26.11 -11.19 -0.90
C LEU A 406 -27.24 -10.20 -1.25
N VAL A 407 -27.99 -9.73 -0.26
CA VAL A 407 -29.04 -8.72 -0.37
C VAL A 407 -28.82 -7.69 0.74
N ASP A 408 -29.00 -6.42 0.41
CA ASP A 408 -28.89 -5.29 1.33
C ASP A 408 -30.14 -4.40 1.17
N ARG A 409 -30.55 -3.75 2.27
CA ARG A 409 -31.79 -2.98 2.38
C ARG A 409 -31.53 -1.66 3.11
N GLU A 410 -31.91 -0.57 2.48
CA GLU A 410 -31.80 0.78 3.04
C GLU A 410 -33.17 1.45 3.01
N HIS A 411 -33.58 2.05 4.12
CA HIS A 411 -34.82 2.83 4.19
C HIS A 411 -34.67 4.11 3.36
N CYS A 412 -35.73 4.50 2.66
CA CYS A 412 -35.78 5.65 1.78
C CYS A 412 -37.06 6.49 2.00
N GLY A 413 -37.08 7.69 1.44
CA GLY A 413 -38.20 8.62 1.58
C GLY A 413 -38.17 9.47 2.86
N ASN A 414 -39.20 10.29 3.04
CA ASN A 414 -39.31 11.32 4.09
C ASN A 414 -40.79 11.58 4.40
N VAL A 415 -41.15 11.80 5.67
CA VAL A 415 -42.51 12.18 6.10
C VAL A 415 -43.04 13.39 5.30
N ASN A 416 -42.17 14.38 5.05
CA ASN A 416 -42.56 15.63 4.38
C ASN A 416 -42.63 15.51 2.84
N SER A 417 -42.46 14.31 2.27
CA SER A 417 -42.54 14.10 0.81
C SER A 417 -43.95 13.84 0.29
N CYS A 418 -44.90 13.46 1.15
CA CYS A 418 -46.31 13.41 0.78
C CYS A 418 -46.91 14.81 0.97
N ASN A 419 -47.30 15.47 -0.12
CA ASN A 419 -48.25 16.57 -0.01
C ASN A 419 -49.58 16.04 0.53
N HIS A 420 -50.23 16.87 1.34
CA HIS A 420 -51.47 16.62 2.07
C HIS A 420 -52.43 15.66 1.33
N MET A 421 -52.57 14.44 1.85
CA MET A 421 -53.70 13.57 1.50
C MET A 421 -54.91 14.14 2.22
N ASP A 422 -55.79 14.79 1.48
CA ASP A 422 -57.06 15.30 2.00
C ASP A 422 -57.93 14.13 2.46
N TYR A 423 -57.84 13.83 3.76
CA TYR A 423 -58.69 12.88 4.43
C TYR A 423 -59.99 13.57 4.85
N PHE A 424 -61.11 12.99 4.40
CA PHE A 424 -62.51 13.33 4.71
C PHE A 424 -63.12 14.52 3.94
N GLU A 425 -63.77 14.19 2.82
CA GLU A 425 -65.04 14.85 2.46
C GLU A 425 -66.16 14.23 3.32
N TRP A 426 -66.75 15.07 4.17
CA TRP A 426 -67.97 14.88 4.96
C TRP A 426 -69.25 15.21 4.19
#